data_AF-J7ZV69-F1
#
_entry.id   AF-J7ZV69-F1
#
_cell.length_a   1.000
_cell.length_b   1.000
_cell.length_c   1.000
_cell.angle_alpha   90.00
_cell.angle_beta   90.00
_cell.angle_gamma   90.00
#
_symmetry.space_group_name_H-M   'P 1'
#
loop_
_entity.id
_entity.type
_entity.pdbx_description
1 polymer ?
#
loop_
_entity_poly.entity_id
_entity_poly.type
_entity_poly.pdbx_seq_one_letter_code
_entity_poly.pdbx_strand_id
1 'polypeptide(L)'
;MVNLLYTELLKLKRSNMFLISIIGAGVAPFLVIVASYIHIKTKQPTPIILFHQLFTEVNLHTTLVIGFPLYGVVIAYLFTREYTEDTLKNLLTIPVSRISFIISKFILLFLWIMMLTLVAWALTLLLGLIGSFPGFSTALLLCSLVKFLICGGLLFLLSSPIVLLTLLRLPRLKSQARILTDLRVGFLND
;
A
#
# COMPACT_ATOMS: atom_id res chain seq x y z
N MET A 1 -18.42 7.94 -13.97
CA MET A 1 -17.81 7.45 -12.71
C MET A 1 -17.22 6.05 -12.89
N VAL A 2 -18.05 5.02 -13.08
CA VAL A 2 -17.62 3.61 -13.12
C VAL A 2 -16.61 3.32 -14.26
N ASN A 3 -16.83 3.84 -15.47
CA ASN A 3 -15.89 3.64 -16.58
C ASN A 3 -14.50 4.24 -16.31
N LEU A 4 -14.43 5.37 -15.60
CA LEU A 4 -13.17 6.01 -15.25
C LEU A 4 -12.41 5.16 -14.22
N LEU A 5 -13.11 4.69 -13.19
CA LEU A 5 -12.56 3.79 -12.18
C LEU A 5 -12.07 2.46 -12.82
N TYR A 6 -12.84 1.92 -13.76
CA TYR A 6 -12.46 0.71 -14.50
C TYR A 6 -11.18 0.90 -15.32
N THR A 7 -11.02 2.06 -15.99
CA THR A 7 -9.79 2.36 -16.73
C THR A 7 -8.57 2.50 -15.82
N GLU A 8 -8.73 3.08 -14.62
CA GLU A 8 -7.63 3.17 -13.65
C GLU A 8 -7.25 1.78 -13.09
N LEU A 9 -8.23 0.91 -12.81
CA LEU A 9 -7.98 -0.47 -12.35
C LEU A 9 -7.24 -1.31 -13.41
N LEU A 10 -7.67 -1.26 -14.67
CA LEU A 10 -6.99 -1.98 -15.76
C LEU A 10 -5.54 -1.51 -15.95
N LYS A 11 -5.30 -0.21 -15.82
CA LYS A 11 -3.97 0.40 -15.91
C LYS A 11 -3.02 -0.03 -14.80
N LEU A 12 -3.54 -0.39 -13.63
CA LEU A 12 -2.72 -0.85 -12.51
C LEU A 12 -2.52 -2.35 -12.50
N LYS A 13 -3.54 -3.14 -12.87
CA LYS A 13 -3.42 -4.60 -13.01
C LYS A 13 -2.30 -5.00 -13.98
N ARG A 14 -2.07 -4.20 -15.02
CA ARG A 14 -1.02 -4.42 -16.03
C ARG A 14 0.35 -3.86 -15.64
N SER A 15 0.48 -3.11 -14.55
CA SER A 15 1.75 -2.49 -14.15
C SER A 15 2.62 -3.45 -13.33
N ASN A 16 3.94 -3.40 -13.55
CA ASN A 16 4.95 -4.07 -12.71
C ASN A 16 4.84 -3.67 -11.23
N MET A 17 4.24 -2.52 -10.92
CA MET A 17 4.04 -2.10 -9.54
C MET A 17 3.13 -3.04 -8.75
N PHE A 18 2.12 -3.64 -9.39
CA PHE A 18 1.25 -4.63 -8.74
C PHE A 18 2.08 -5.81 -8.20
N LEU A 19 3.02 -6.28 -9.02
CA LEU A 19 3.91 -7.38 -8.67
C LEU A 19 4.85 -6.99 -7.51
N ILE A 20 5.45 -5.79 -7.55
CA ILE A 20 6.29 -5.27 -6.46
C ILE A 20 5.51 -5.20 -5.15
N SER A 21 4.25 -4.73 -5.18
CA SER A 21 3.43 -4.66 -3.98
C SER A 21 3.01 -6.03 -3.43
N ILE A 22 2.77 -7.04 -4.30
CA ILE A 22 2.52 -8.42 -3.87
C ILE A 22 3.76 -9.00 -3.20
N ILE A 23 4.94 -8.84 -3.80
CA ILE A 23 6.19 -9.30 -3.21
C ILE A 23 6.40 -8.61 -1.87
N GLY A 24 6.23 -7.28 -1.81
CA GLY A 24 6.35 -6.49 -0.59
C GLY A 24 5.42 -6.97 0.53
N ALA A 25 4.14 -7.23 0.22
CA ALA A 25 3.18 -7.78 1.18
C ALA A 25 3.57 -9.19 1.68
N GLY A 26 4.31 -9.95 0.87
CA GLY A 26 4.86 -11.27 1.25
C GLY A 26 6.11 -11.23 2.13
N VAL A 27 6.82 -10.09 2.21
CA VAL A 27 8.06 -9.98 3.00
C VAL A 27 7.80 -10.14 4.49
N ALA A 28 6.77 -9.48 5.02
CA ALA A 28 6.41 -9.56 6.44
C ALA A 28 6.06 -10.99 6.92
N PRO A 29 5.13 -11.72 6.28
CA PRO A 29 4.84 -13.10 6.67
C PRO A 29 6.06 -14.01 6.57
N PHE A 30 6.90 -13.82 5.56
CA PHE A 30 8.14 -14.58 5.40
C PHE A 30 9.13 -14.32 6.55
N LEU A 31 9.41 -13.05 6.87
CA LEU A 31 10.33 -12.67 7.95
C LEU A 31 9.91 -13.24 9.31
N VAL A 32 8.64 -13.11 9.68
CA VAL A 32 8.15 -13.57 10.99
C VAL A 32 8.25 -15.09 11.14
N ILE A 33 8.00 -15.84 10.06
CA ILE A 33 8.10 -17.30 10.10
C ILE A 33 9.55 -17.76 10.18
N VAL A 34 10.46 -17.12 9.44
CA VAL A 34 11.90 -17.37 9.56
C VAL A 34 12.39 -17.04 10.98
N ALA A 35 11.97 -15.90 11.54
CA ALA A 35 12.30 -15.51 12.91
C ALA A 35 11.78 -16.52 13.94
N SER A 36 10.54 -17.00 13.77
CA SER A 36 9.95 -18.06 14.61
C SER A 36 10.78 -19.35 14.56
N TYR A 37 11.20 -19.79 13.38
CA TYR A 37 12.02 -20.99 13.22
C TYR A 37 13.41 -20.85 13.87
N ILE A 38 14.06 -19.70 13.73
CA ILE A 38 15.35 -19.40 14.36
C ILE A 38 15.21 -19.37 15.88
N HIS A 39 14.11 -18.81 16.40
CA HIS A 39 13.86 -18.72 17.83
C HIS A 39 13.78 -20.10 18.49
N ILE A 40 13.06 -21.04 17.86
CA ILE A 40 12.94 -22.43 18.29
C ILE A 40 14.32 -23.14 18.37
N LYS A 41 15.26 -22.78 17.48
CA LYS A 41 16.59 -23.38 17.41
C LYS A 41 17.62 -22.80 18.38
N THR A 42 17.43 -21.57 18.89
CA THR A 42 18.54 -20.78 19.48
C THR A 42 18.39 -20.47 20.98
N LYS A 43 17.18 -20.41 21.54
CA LYS A 43 16.97 -20.16 22.97
C LYS A 43 15.88 -21.09 23.50
N GLN A 44 16.26 -21.92 24.48
CA GLN A 44 15.44 -22.76 25.40
C GLN A 44 14.08 -23.28 24.88
N PRO A 45 13.80 -24.59 24.97
CA PRO A 45 12.70 -25.25 24.27
C PRO A 45 11.33 -25.04 24.95
N THR A 46 10.87 -23.81 25.17
CA THR A 46 9.48 -23.42 25.51
C THR A 46 9.41 -21.89 25.48
N PRO A 47 8.47 -21.25 24.75
CA PRO A 47 7.11 -21.71 24.50
C PRO A 47 6.91 -22.11 23.05
N ILE A 48 6.06 -23.11 22.84
CA ILE A 48 5.53 -23.46 21.52
C ILE A 48 4.85 -22.19 20.99
N ILE A 49 5.42 -21.56 19.97
CA ILE A 49 4.80 -20.36 19.38
C ILE A 49 3.46 -20.81 18.80
N LEU A 50 2.40 -20.40 19.50
CA LEU A 50 1.04 -20.79 19.18
C LEU A 50 0.64 -20.11 17.86
N PHE A 51 -0.15 -20.80 17.05
CA PHE A 51 -0.64 -20.28 15.77
C PHE A 51 -1.24 -18.86 15.91
N HIS A 52 -1.93 -18.57 17.02
CA HIS A 52 -2.45 -17.23 17.35
C HIS A 52 -1.39 -16.12 17.35
N GLN A 53 -0.24 -16.42 17.94
CA GLN A 53 0.83 -15.45 18.15
C GLN A 53 1.49 -15.12 16.81
N LEU A 54 1.67 -16.11 15.92
CA LEU A 54 2.14 -15.86 14.56
C LEU A 54 1.25 -14.89 13.80
N PHE A 55 -0.07 -15.07 13.82
CA PHE A 55 -0.98 -14.15 13.13
C PHE A 55 -0.91 -12.74 13.69
N THR A 56 -0.75 -12.61 15.01
CA THR A 56 -0.66 -11.30 15.67
C THR A 56 0.65 -10.60 15.31
N GLU A 57 1.77 -11.31 15.38
CA GLU A 57 3.10 -10.79 15.03
C GLU A 57 3.18 -10.41 13.55
N VAL A 58 2.68 -11.27 12.64
CA VAL A 58 2.69 -10.91 11.22
C VAL A 58 1.81 -9.71 10.95
N ASN A 59 0.63 -9.61 11.55
CA ASN A 59 -0.24 -8.47 11.34
C ASN A 59 0.44 -7.16 11.77
N LEU A 60 1.10 -7.16 12.93
CA LEU A 60 1.85 -6.00 13.43
C LEU A 60 3.01 -5.62 12.50
N HIS A 61 3.84 -6.59 12.09
CA HIS A 61 4.98 -6.33 11.21
C HIS A 61 4.53 -5.91 9.79
N THR A 62 3.47 -6.52 9.28
CA THR A 62 2.87 -6.15 7.99
C THR A 62 2.31 -4.74 8.04
N THR A 63 1.71 -4.34 9.15
CA THR A 63 1.06 -3.03 9.28
C THR A 63 2.10 -1.92 9.52
N LEU A 64 2.93 -2.08 10.53
CA LEU A 64 3.82 -1.01 11.01
C LEU A 64 5.12 -0.94 10.22
N VAL A 65 5.75 -2.10 9.95
CA VAL A 65 7.11 -2.13 9.39
C VAL A 65 7.07 -2.07 7.87
N ILE A 66 6.31 -2.95 7.23
CA ILE A 66 6.25 -3.06 5.77
C ILE A 66 5.16 -2.19 5.16
N GLY A 67 4.00 -2.10 5.81
CA GLY A 67 2.83 -1.41 5.29
C GLY A 67 3.11 0.07 5.06
N PHE A 68 3.58 0.78 6.09
CA PHE A 68 3.85 2.21 6.00
C PHE A 68 4.72 2.62 4.77
N PRO A 69 5.93 2.07 4.56
CA PRO A 69 6.75 2.43 3.41
C PRO A 69 6.15 1.94 2.09
N LEU A 70 5.57 0.73 2.05
CA LEU A 70 5.00 0.17 0.82
C LEU A 70 3.85 1.03 0.28
N TYR A 71 2.92 1.43 1.15
CA TYR A 71 1.81 2.29 0.74
C TYR A 71 2.28 3.71 0.39
N GLY A 72 3.31 4.22 1.05
CA GLY A 72 3.95 5.49 0.65
C GLY A 72 4.46 5.46 -0.79
N VAL A 73 5.11 4.36 -1.19
CA VAL A 73 5.57 4.16 -2.58
C VAL A 73 4.39 4.04 -3.55
N VAL A 74 3.33 3.29 -3.19
CA VAL A 74 2.09 3.18 -3.99
C VAL A 74 1.44 4.54 -4.23
N ILE A 75 1.32 5.35 -3.18
CA ILE A 75 0.79 6.72 -3.27
C ILE A 75 1.69 7.55 -4.18
N ALA A 76 3.00 7.58 -3.93
CA ALA A 76 3.94 8.36 -4.73
C ALA A 76 3.88 7.98 -6.21
N TYR A 77 3.83 6.70 -6.55
CA TYR A 77 3.68 6.27 -7.94
C TYR A 77 2.36 6.70 -8.56
N LEU A 78 1.24 6.53 -7.84
CA LEU A 78 -0.08 6.90 -8.34
C LEU A 78 -0.16 8.40 -8.69
N PHE A 79 0.54 9.25 -7.92
CA PHE A 79 0.63 10.69 -8.16
C PHE A 79 1.72 11.10 -9.16
N THR A 80 2.92 10.49 -9.13
CA THR A 80 4.04 10.82 -10.04
C THR A 80 3.76 10.40 -11.48
N ARG A 81 3.02 9.31 -11.70
CA ARG A 81 2.58 8.87 -13.03
C ARG A 81 1.74 9.94 -13.74
N GLU A 82 1.00 10.74 -12.98
CA GLU A 82 0.15 11.79 -13.54
C GLU A 82 0.96 13.04 -13.96
N TYR A 83 2.10 13.26 -13.29
CA TYR A 83 3.01 14.36 -13.62
C TYR A 83 3.83 14.07 -14.89
N THR A 84 4.19 12.81 -15.11
CA THR A 84 5.03 12.39 -16.24
C THR A 84 4.27 12.31 -17.56
N GLU A 85 2.95 12.10 -17.54
CA GLU A 85 2.13 12.09 -18.76
C GLU A 85 1.51 13.46 -19.14
N ASP A 86 1.94 14.57 -18.52
CA ASP A 86 1.45 15.95 -18.80
C ASP A 86 -0.09 16.11 -18.78
N THR A 87 -0.81 15.13 -18.22
CA THR A 87 -2.28 15.08 -18.19
C THR A 87 -2.87 16.14 -17.27
N LEU A 88 -2.11 16.64 -16.28
CA LEU A 88 -2.50 17.76 -15.43
C LEU A 88 -2.68 19.09 -16.20
N LYS A 89 -2.02 19.26 -17.36
CA LYS A 89 -2.23 20.42 -18.25
C LYS A 89 -3.49 20.24 -19.10
N ASN A 90 -3.76 19.02 -19.58
CA ASN A 90 -4.94 18.71 -20.41
C ASN A 90 -6.24 18.60 -19.57
N LEU A 91 -6.14 18.29 -18.28
CA LEU A 91 -7.23 18.29 -17.30
C LEU A 91 -7.75 19.70 -16.93
N LEU A 92 -7.04 20.77 -17.32
CA LEU A 92 -7.53 22.14 -17.18
C LEU A 92 -8.51 22.53 -18.31
N THR A 93 -8.61 21.71 -19.37
CA THR A 93 -9.39 22.00 -20.57
C THR A 93 -10.72 21.25 -20.60
N ILE A 94 -10.86 20.17 -19.83
CA ILE A 94 -12.04 19.29 -19.82
C ILE A 94 -12.75 19.43 -18.47
N PRO A 95 -14.05 19.77 -18.41
CA PRO A 95 -14.77 19.98 -17.16
C PRO A 95 -15.17 18.65 -16.52
N VAL A 96 -14.17 17.83 -16.15
CA VAL A 96 -14.39 16.66 -15.30
C VAL A 96 -14.25 17.12 -13.85
N SER A 97 -15.22 16.82 -13.00
CA SER A 97 -15.21 17.30 -11.62
C SER A 97 -13.99 16.77 -10.86
N ARG A 98 -13.13 17.68 -10.37
CA ARG A 98 -11.90 17.34 -9.63
C ARG A 98 -12.16 16.39 -8.46
N ILE A 99 -13.34 16.52 -7.85
CA ILE A 99 -13.79 15.69 -6.72
C ILE A 99 -14.01 14.23 -7.14
N SER A 100 -14.63 13.99 -8.30
CA SER A 100 -14.86 12.63 -8.80
C SER A 100 -13.57 11.85 -9.01
N PHE A 101 -12.56 12.53 -9.52
CA PHE A 101 -11.26 11.96 -9.81
C PHE A 101 -10.47 11.63 -8.53
N ILE A 102 -10.51 12.52 -7.54
CA ILE A 102 -9.90 12.25 -6.23
C ILE A 102 -10.60 11.06 -5.56
N ILE A 103 -11.93 10.99 -5.62
CA ILE A 103 -12.72 9.89 -5.06
C ILE A 103 -12.38 8.56 -5.74
N SER A 104 -12.23 8.53 -7.08
CA SER A 104 -11.88 7.29 -7.79
C SER A 104 -10.53 6.74 -7.34
N LYS A 105 -9.53 7.62 -7.17
CA LYS A 105 -8.22 7.23 -6.66
C LYS A 105 -8.26 6.77 -5.20
N PHE A 106 -9.07 7.41 -4.36
CA PHE A 106 -9.21 7.03 -2.96
C PHE A 106 -9.83 5.64 -2.81
N ILE A 107 -10.88 5.35 -3.60
CA ILE A 107 -11.50 4.01 -3.67
C ILE A 107 -10.49 2.97 -4.19
N LEU A 108 -9.71 3.33 -5.21
CA LEU A 108 -8.71 2.45 -5.77
C LEU A 108 -7.63 2.11 -4.75
N LEU A 109 -7.13 3.11 -4.02
CA LEU A 109 -6.13 2.92 -2.97
C LEU A 109 -6.68 2.05 -1.83
N PHE A 110 -7.93 2.27 -1.42
CA PHE A 110 -8.61 1.41 -0.45
C PHE A 110 -8.67 -0.04 -0.92
N LEU A 111 -9.14 -0.27 -2.15
CA LEU A 111 -9.26 -1.61 -2.73
C LEU A 111 -7.88 -2.28 -2.85
N TRP A 112 -6.84 -1.52 -3.15
CA TRP A 112 -5.46 -2.00 -3.21
C TRP A 112 -4.94 -2.46 -1.85
N ILE A 113 -5.15 -1.66 -0.80
CA ILE A 113 -4.77 -2.01 0.58
C ILE A 113 -5.48 -3.29 1.01
N MET A 114 -6.80 -3.35 0.80
CA MET A 114 -7.61 -4.52 1.18
C MET A 114 -7.18 -5.79 0.44
N MET A 115 -6.79 -5.66 -0.83
CA MET A 115 -6.28 -6.79 -1.60
C MET A 115 -4.92 -7.27 -1.07
N LEU A 116 -3.99 -6.36 -0.76
CA LEU A 116 -2.67 -6.71 -0.23
C LEU A 116 -2.73 -7.30 1.18
N THR A 117 -3.61 -6.80 2.05
CA THR A 117 -3.79 -7.37 3.40
C THR A 117 -4.37 -8.78 3.33
N LEU A 118 -5.26 -9.05 2.37
CA LEU A 118 -5.80 -10.38 2.12
C LEU A 118 -4.72 -11.34 1.59
N VAL A 119 -3.84 -10.87 0.69
CA VAL A 119 -2.69 -11.64 0.22
C VAL A 119 -1.73 -11.96 1.37
N ALA A 120 -1.41 -11.00 2.23
CA ALA A 120 -0.55 -11.22 3.39
C ALA A 120 -1.16 -12.25 4.35
N TRP A 121 -2.46 -12.15 4.63
CA TRP A 121 -3.18 -13.13 5.46
C TRP A 121 -3.18 -14.54 4.83
N ALA A 122 -3.42 -14.64 3.51
CA ALA A 122 -3.39 -15.93 2.82
C ALA A 122 -1.97 -16.56 2.87
N LEU A 123 -0.93 -15.75 2.69
CA LEU A 123 0.46 -16.19 2.82
C LEU A 123 0.79 -16.64 4.24
N THR A 124 0.35 -15.90 5.27
CA THR A 124 0.54 -16.35 6.67
C THR A 124 -0.09 -17.70 6.95
N LEU A 125 -1.28 -17.93 6.40
CA LEU A 125 -2.00 -19.17 6.60
C LEU A 125 -1.28 -20.31 5.90
N LEU A 126 -0.90 -20.12 4.64
CA LEU A 126 -0.22 -21.13 3.83
C LEU A 126 1.13 -21.51 4.44
N LEU A 127 1.96 -20.51 4.77
CA LEU A 127 3.26 -20.74 5.39
C LEU A 127 3.14 -21.28 6.83
N GLY A 128 2.12 -20.86 7.58
CA GLY A 128 1.82 -21.38 8.91
C GLY A 128 1.38 -22.85 8.90
N LEU A 129 0.62 -23.28 7.89
CA LEU A 129 0.26 -24.69 7.68
C LEU A 129 1.50 -25.53 7.33
N ILE A 130 2.37 -25.03 6.44
CA ILE A 130 3.63 -25.71 6.11
C ILE A 130 4.53 -25.86 7.34
N GLY A 131 4.58 -24.84 8.20
CA GLY A 131 5.34 -24.85 9.45
C GLY A 131 4.81 -25.79 10.54
N SER A 132 3.65 -26.42 10.35
CA SER A 132 3.04 -27.39 11.29
C SER A 132 2.95 -26.87 12.74
N PHE A 133 2.62 -25.60 12.91
CA PHE A 133 2.48 -25.00 14.24
C PHE A 133 1.21 -25.49 14.96
N PRO A 134 1.28 -25.84 16.25
CA PRO A 134 0.12 -26.30 17.01
C PRO A 134 -0.84 -25.15 17.35
N GLY A 135 -2.12 -25.50 17.52
CA GLY A 135 -3.19 -24.55 17.86
C GLY A 135 -3.99 -24.01 16.67
N PHE A 136 -4.05 -24.77 15.56
CA PHE A 136 -4.98 -24.49 14.47
C PHE A 136 -6.42 -24.61 14.97
N SER A 137 -7.20 -23.53 14.82
CA SER A 137 -8.61 -23.50 15.15
C SER A 137 -9.36 -22.67 14.10
N THR A 138 -10.52 -23.14 13.67
CA THR A 138 -11.37 -22.44 12.70
C THR A 138 -11.85 -21.08 13.24
N ALA A 139 -12.10 -20.99 14.54
CA ALA A 139 -12.42 -19.72 15.21
C ALA A 139 -11.26 -18.72 15.11
N LEU A 140 -10.03 -19.21 15.23
CA LEU A 140 -8.82 -18.38 15.14
C LEU A 140 -8.63 -17.80 13.75
N LEU A 141 -8.93 -18.59 12.72
CA LEU A 141 -8.87 -18.18 11.32
C LEU A 141 -9.81 -17.01 11.06
N LEU A 142 -11.05 -17.08 11.54
CA LEU A 142 -12.04 -16.02 11.37
C LEU A 142 -11.69 -14.76 12.17
N CYS A 143 -11.24 -14.92 13.43
CA CYS A 143 -10.75 -13.81 14.24
C CYS A 143 -9.52 -13.13 13.62
N SER A 144 -8.59 -13.90 13.05
CA SER A 144 -7.39 -13.36 12.40
C SER A 144 -7.75 -12.55 11.15
N LEU A 145 -8.68 -13.05 10.33
CA LEU A 145 -9.14 -12.35 9.13
C LEU A 145 -9.74 -10.98 9.49
N VAL A 146 -10.62 -10.93 10.50
CA VAL A 146 -11.20 -9.65 10.97
C VAL A 146 -10.11 -8.70 11.46
N LYS A 147 -9.11 -9.18 12.22
CA LYS A 147 -7.98 -8.34 12.67
C LYS A 147 -7.17 -7.77 11.51
N PHE A 148 -6.91 -8.56 10.46
CA PHE A 148 -6.22 -8.10 9.26
C PHE A 148 -7.02 -7.06 8.49
N LEU A 149 -8.35 -7.23 8.37
CA LEU A 149 -9.23 -6.23 7.75
C LEU A 149 -9.25 -4.94 8.55
N ILE A 150 -9.35 -5.00 9.88
CA ILE A 150 -9.32 -3.81 10.75
C ILE A 150 -7.98 -3.08 10.61
N CYS A 151 -6.85 -3.81 10.59
CA CYS A 151 -5.53 -3.20 10.40
C CYS A 151 -5.38 -2.57 9.01
N GLY A 152 -5.90 -3.21 7.95
CA GLY A 152 -5.97 -2.63 6.62
C GLY A 152 -6.79 -1.33 6.59
N GLY A 153 -7.94 -1.31 7.26
CA GLY A 153 -8.74 -0.10 7.42
C GLY A 153 -8.03 1.01 8.20
N LEU A 154 -7.33 0.67 9.28
CA LEU A 154 -6.51 1.61 10.04
C LEU A 154 -5.37 2.20 9.20
N LEU A 155 -4.68 1.37 8.42
CA LEU A 155 -3.63 1.80 7.50
C LEU A 155 -4.16 2.78 6.45
N PHE A 156 -5.35 2.51 5.92
CA PHE A 156 -6.01 3.42 5.01
C PHE A 156 -6.27 4.79 5.66
N LEU A 157 -6.81 4.81 6.89
CA LEU A 157 -6.99 6.04 7.66
C LEU A 157 -5.66 6.78 7.87
N LEU A 158 -4.58 6.05 8.17
CA LEU A 158 -3.24 6.61 8.38
C LEU A 158 -2.64 7.18 7.08
N SER A 159 -3.02 6.62 5.93
CA SER A 159 -2.57 7.07 4.61
C SER A 159 -3.33 8.31 4.09
N SER A 160 -4.55 8.55 4.58
CA SER A 160 -5.38 9.71 4.25
C SER A 160 -4.66 11.07 4.41
N PRO A 161 -3.99 11.38 5.55
CA PRO A 161 -3.23 12.63 5.67
C PRO A 161 -2.07 12.74 4.67
N ILE A 162 -1.45 11.63 4.27
CA ILE A 162 -0.36 11.62 3.28
C ILE A 162 -0.90 12.03 1.91
N VAL A 163 -2.07 11.49 1.53
CA VAL A 163 -2.77 11.85 0.28
C VAL A 163 -3.21 13.32 0.30
N LEU A 164 -3.67 13.84 1.44
CA LEU A 164 -4.01 15.25 1.60
C LEU A 164 -2.77 16.15 1.45
N LEU A 165 -1.64 15.75 2.04
CA LEU A 165 -0.37 16.48 1.97
C LEU A 165 0.19 16.53 0.54
N THR A 166 0.11 15.43 -0.21
CA THR A 166 0.51 15.44 -1.63
C THR A 166 -0.38 16.40 -2.42
N LEU A 167 -1.71 16.34 -2.24
CA LEU A 167 -2.68 17.28 -2.84
C LEU A 167 -2.40 18.74 -2.52
N LEU A 168 -2.05 19.07 -1.27
CA LEU A 168 -1.74 20.44 -0.82
C LEU A 168 -0.41 20.97 -1.37
N ARG A 169 0.61 20.11 -1.56
CA ARG A 169 1.92 20.52 -2.09
C ARG A 169 1.94 20.66 -3.62
N LEU A 170 1.02 20.00 -4.32
CA LEU A 170 0.89 20.02 -5.78
C LEU A 170 0.75 21.42 -6.43
N PRO A 171 -0.06 22.37 -5.92
CA PRO A 171 -0.14 23.72 -6.51
C PRO A 171 1.12 24.58 -6.28
N ARG A 172 1.89 24.34 -5.20
CA ARG A 172 3.09 25.14 -4.89
C ARG A 172 4.30 24.79 -5.75
N LEU A 173 4.49 23.51 -6.09
CA LEU A 173 5.57 23.06 -6.99
C LEU A 173 5.38 23.58 -8.43
N LYS A 174 4.14 23.70 -8.90
CA LYS A 174 3.82 24.23 -10.24
C LYS A 174 4.11 25.74 -10.36
N SER A 175 3.94 26.49 -9.27
CA SER A 175 4.32 27.91 -9.20
C SER A 175 5.85 28.08 -9.27
N GLN A 176 6.59 27.32 -8.47
CA GLN A 176 8.06 27.36 -8.42
C GLN A 176 8.71 26.93 -9.74
N ALA A 177 8.21 25.86 -10.37
CA ALA A 177 8.73 25.41 -11.67
C ALA A 177 8.48 26.42 -12.79
N ARG A 178 7.35 27.13 -12.77
CA ARG A 178 7.02 28.18 -13.75
C ARG A 178 7.95 29.39 -13.60
N ILE A 179 8.19 29.83 -12.38
CA ILE A 179 9.11 30.94 -12.07
C ILE A 179 10.54 30.61 -12.54
N LEU A 180 11.00 29.38 -12.37
CA LEU A 180 12.32 28.93 -12.83
C LEU A 180 12.43 28.84 -14.36
N THR A 181 11.37 28.43 -15.07
CA THR A 181 11.35 28.49 -16.54
C THR A 181 11.34 29.93 -17.06
N ASP A 182 10.58 30.83 -16.43
CA ASP A 182 10.52 32.24 -16.84
C ASP A 182 11.87 32.95 -16.58
N LEU A 183 12.53 32.67 -15.45
CA LEU A 183 13.89 33.16 -15.17
C LEU A 183 14.92 32.64 -16.16
N ARG A 184 14.85 31.37 -16.56
CA ARG A 184 15.79 30.77 -17.51
C ARG A 184 15.63 31.35 -18.93
N VAL A 185 14.42 31.73 -19.32
CA VAL A 185 14.16 32.40 -20.61
C VAL A 185 14.63 33.86 -20.59
N GLY A 186 14.50 34.56 -19.45
CA GLY A 186 15.07 35.90 -19.29
C GLY A 186 16.59 35.95 -19.42
N PHE A 187 17.31 34.99 -18.84
CA PHE A 187 18.78 34.92 -18.88
C PHE A 187 19.39 34.49 -20.24
N LEU A 188 18.59 34.01 -21.20
CA LEU A 188 19.07 33.59 -22.52
C LEU A 188 18.83 34.65 -23.61
N ASN A 189 18.11 35.73 -23.29
CA ASN A 189 17.76 36.81 -24.22
C ASN A 189 18.54 38.12 -23.96
N ASP A 190 19.46 38.12 -22.98
CA ASP A 190 20.46 39.17 -22.72
C ASP A 190 21.86 38.67 -23.10
#